data_AF-A0AAN4P8R7-F1
#
_entry.id   AF-A0AAN4P8R7-F1
#
_cell.length_a   1.000
_cell.length_b   1.000
_cell.length_c   1.000
_cell.angle_alpha   90.00
_cell.angle_beta   90.00
_cell.angle_gamma   90.00
#
_symmetry.space_group_name_H-M   'P 1'
#
loop_
_entity.id
_entity.type
_entity.pdbx_description
1 polymer ?
#
loop_
_entity_poly.entity_id
_entity_poly.type
_entity_poly.pdbx_seq_one_letter_code
_entity_poly.pdbx_strand_id
1 'polypeptide(L)' 'MEFYKCLKLRLETFVVEQNSVYNDLDEHDLEAIHIFHENEAGEVDAYARVFETGTTIHFGHVVTAASTRG' A
#
# COMPACT_ATOMS: atom_id res chain seq x y z
N MET A 1 0.84 3.46 -14.32
CA MET A 1 0.65 2.03 -14.01
C MET A 1 0.93 1.77 -12.54
N GLU A 2 2.02 2.33 -12.00
CA GLU A 2 2.45 2.19 -10.59
C GLU A 2 1.36 2.43 -9.54
N PHE A 3 0.63 3.54 -9.62
CA PHE A 3 -0.47 3.83 -8.69
C PHE A 3 -1.51 2.69 -8.66
N TYR A 4 -1.93 2.22 -9.83
CA TYR A 4 -2.87 1.10 -9.95
C TYR A 4 -2.31 -0.20 -9.34
N LYS A 5 -1.04 -0.52 -9.61
CA LYS A 5 -0.38 -1.72 -9.05
C LYS A 5 -0.32 -1.67 -7.52
N CYS A 6 0.01 -0.51 -6.94
CA CYS A 6 0.03 -0.31 -5.49
C CYS A 6 -1.36 -0.47 -4.87
N LEU A 7 -2.39 0.13 -5.48
CA LEU A 7 -3.77 0.00 -5.00
C LEU A 7 -4.28 -1.43 -5.09
N LYS A 8 -3.94 -2.14 -6.17
CA LYS A 8 -4.28 -3.55 -6.32
C LYS A 8 -3.73 -4.37 -5.15
N LEU A 9 -2.44 -4.23 -4.82
CA LEU A 9 -1.82 -4.95 -3.71
C LEU A 9 -2.47 -4.63 -2.36
N ARG A 10 -2.76 -3.34 -2.09
CA ARG A 10 -3.45 -2.90 -0.87
C ARG A 10 -4.84 -3.52 -0.75
N LEU A 11 -5.65 -3.44 -1.81
CA LEU A 11 -7.02 -3.97 -1.81
C LEU A 11 -7.05 -5.50 -1.68
N GLU A 12 -6.18 -6.20 -2.41
CA GLU A 12 -6.07 -7.66 -2.31
C GLU A 12 -5.72 -8.09 -0.88
N THR A 13 -4.87 -7.35 -0.18
CA THR A 13 -4.48 -7.68 1.19
C THR A 13 -5.48 -7.21 2.24
N PHE A 14 -5.73 -5.90 2.31
CA PHE A 14 -6.47 -5.33 3.42
C PHE A 14 -7.99 -5.49 3.28
N VAL A 15 -8.51 -5.61 2.06
CA VAL A 15 -9.96 -5.77 1.83
C VAL A 15 -10.31 -7.23 1.61
N VAL A 16 -9.65 -7.88 0.64
CA VAL A 16 -10.02 -9.25 0.23
C VAL A 16 -9.47 -10.30 1.18
N GLU A 17 -8.15 -10.36 1.38
CA GLU A 17 -7.51 -11.39 2.22
C GLU A 17 -7.94 -11.26 3.68
N GLN A 18 -7.96 -10.03 4.22
CA GLN A 18 -8.37 -9.77 5.60
C GLN A 18 -9.89 -9.75 5.80
N ASN A 19 -10.68 -9.87 4.72
CA ASN A 19 -12.15 -9.82 4.75
C ASN A 19 -12.69 -8.59 5.50
N SER A 20 -12.06 -7.44 5.29
CA SER A 20 -12.37 -6.18 5.97
C SER A 20 -12.91 -5.18 4.96
N VAL A 21 -14.22 -4.91 5.01
CA VAL A 21 -14.85 -3.97 4.08
C VAL A 21 -14.74 -2.55 4.63
N TYR A 22 -13.79 -1.79 4.10
CA TYR A 22 -13.62 -0.37 4.41
C TYR A 22 -13.07 0.40 3.19
N ASN A 23 -13.10 1.72 3.26
CA ASN A 23 -12.48 2.58 2.24
C ASN A 23 -10.97 2.59 2.47
N ASP A 24 -10.24 1.79 1.69
CA ASP A 24 -8.77 1.74 1.75
C ASP A 24 -8.12 3.03 1.25
N LEU A 25 -8.78 3.75 0.34
CA LEU A 25 -8.34 5.04 -0.17
C LEU A 25 -8.87 6.18 0.70
N ASP A 26 -7.97 7.03 1.16
CA ASP A 26 -8.28 8.23 1.95
C ASP A 26 -7.63 9.49 1.35
N GLU A 27 -7.93 10.66 1.90
CA GLU A 27 -7.38 11.93 1.42
C GLU A 27 -5.87 12.05 1.65
N HIS A 28 -5.31 11.30 2.61
CA HIS A 28 -3.88 11.30 2.89
C HIS A 28 -3.07 10.65 1.75
N ASP A 29 -3.69 9.80 0.93
CA ASP A 29 -3.05 9.28 -0.29
C ASP A 29 -2.66 10.38 -1.30
N LEU A 30 -3.24 11.58 -1.23
CA LEU A 30 -2.89 12.67 -2.14
C LEU A 30 -1.59 13.40 -1.74
N GLU A 31 -1.26 13.39 -0.46
CA GLU A 31 -0.10 14.10 0.11
C GLU A 31 1.01 13.14 0.59
N ALA A 32 0.76 11.84 0.54
CA ALA A 32 1.70 10.84 1.03
C ALA A 32 2.87 10.57 0.07
N ILE A 33 3.98 10.17 0.68
CA ILE A 33 5.07 9.48 0.00
C ILE A 33 4.70 8.00 -0.09
N HIS A 34 4.64 7.49 -1.31
CA HIS A 34 4.38 6.09 -1.60
C HIS A 34 5.71 5.38 -1.88
N ILE A 35 6.04 4.41 -1.05
CA ILE A 35 7.25 3.60 -1.17
C ILE A 35 6.83 2.22 -1.62
N PHE A 36 7.39 1.75 -2.74
CA PHE A 36 7.06 0.43 -3.26
C PHE A 36 8.27 -0.22 -3.92
N HIS A 37 8.21 -1.54 -4.02
CA HIS A 37 9.15 -2.35 -4.76
C HIS A 37 8.43 -2.97 -5.95
N GLU A 38 9.08 -2.92 -7.12
CA GLU A 38 8.66 -3.63 -8.32
C GLU A 38 9.62 -4.79 -8.57
N ASN A 39 9.10 -6.00 -8.72
CA ASN A 39 9.89 -7.18 -8.99
C ASN A 39 10.32 -7.27 -10.47
N GLU A 40 11.14 -8.27 -10.80
CA GLU A 40 11.64 -8.48 -12.17
C GLU A 40 10.53 -8.72 -13.21
N ALA A 41 9.34 -9.15 -12.78
CA ALA A 41 8.17 -9.34 -13.64
C ALA A 41 7.37 -8.04 -13.86
N GLY A 42 7.75 -6.94 -13.21
CA GLY A 42 7.05 -5.66 -13.29
C GLY A 42 5.83 -5.55 -12.37
N GLU A 43 5.72 -6.42 -11.36
CA GLU A 43 4.63 -6.41 -10.38
C GLU A 43 5.06 -5.72 -9.08
N VAL A 44 4.14 -4.98 -8.46
CA VAL A 44 4.39 -4.41 -7.12
C VAL A 44 4.12 -5.49 -6.08
N ASP A 45 5.17 -5.92 -5.38
CA ASP A 45 5.12 -7.00 -4.39
C ASP A 45 5.41 -6.53 -2.96
N ALA A 46 5.77 -5.25 -2.78
CA ALA A 46 5.84 -4.58 -1.48
C ALA A 46 5.43 -3.12 -1.59
N TYR A 47 4.72 -2.62 -0.58
CA TYR A 47 4.26 -1.24 -0.51
C TYR A 47 4.21 -0.73 0.94
N ALA A 48 4.46 0.57 1.12
CA ALA A 48 4.22 1.32 2.34
C ALA A 48 3.87 2.77 2.00
N ARG A 49 3.15 3.43 2.92
CA ARG A 49 2.79 4.84 2.82
C ARG A 49 3.38 5.61 3.99
N VAL A 50 3.88 6.82 3.72
CA VAL A 50 4.37 7.75 4.74
C VAL A 50 3.77 9.13 4.52
N PHE A 51 3.22 9.74 5.55
CA PHE A 51 2.70 11.11 5.49
C PHE A 51 2.87 11.82 6.83
N GLU A 52 2.83 13.16 6.80
CA GLU A 52 2.97 13.99 8.00
C GLU A 52 1.61 14.46 8.51
N THR A 53 1.46 14.62 9.81
CA THR A 53 0.28 15.23 10.44
C THR A 53 0.72 16.11 11.60
N GLY A 54 0.73 17.42 11.38
CA GLY A 54 1.28 18.39 12.33
C GLY A 54 2.77 18.16 12.55
N THR A 55 3.15 17.70 13.74
CA THR A 55 4.55 17.39 14.11
C THR A 55 4.84 15.88 14.14
N THR A 56 3.91 15.05 13.66
CA THR A 56 4.03 13.59 13.70
C THR A 56 4.19 13.02 12.29
N ILE A 57 4.97 11.97 12.16
CA ILE A 57 5.12 11.20 10.92
C ILE A 57 4.38 9.87 11.07
N HIS A 58 3.52 9.56 10.10
CA HIS A 58 2.71 8.35 10.07
C HIS A 58 3.25 7.38 9.02
N PHE A 59 3.55 6.16 9.45
CA PHE A 59 3.83 5.02 8.58
C PHE A 59 2.61 4.12 8.58
N GLY A 60 2.12 3.73 7.39
CA GLY A 60 0.91 2.94 7.27
C GLY A 60 0.85 2.14 5.98
N HIS A 61 -0.19 1.32 5.86
CA HIS A 61 -0.41 0.44 4.72
C HIS A 61 0.83 -0.38 4.35
N VAL A 62 1.59 -0.85 5.35
CA VAL A 62 2.77 -1.69 5.12
C VAL A 62 2.28 -3.07 4.70
N VAL A 63 2.65 -3.48 3.49
CA VAL A 63 2.17 -4.73 2.88
C VAL A 63 3.20 -5.36 1.97
N THR A 64 3.24 -6.68 1.97
CA THR A 64 3.91 -7.50 0.95
C THR A 64 2.94 -8.50 0.35
N ALA A 65 3.13 -8.82 -0.93
CA ALA A 65 2.37 -9.83 -1.65
C ALA A 65 2.48 -11.17 -0.93
N ALA A 66 1.39 -11.93 -0.89
CA ALA A 66 1.36 -13.21 -0.18
C ALA A 66 2.46 -14.19 -0.65
N SER A 67 2.85 -14.14 -1.92
CA SER A 67 3.90 -14.96 -2.52
C SER A 67 5.33 -14.61 -2.07
N THR A 68 5.56 -13.42 -1.52
CA THR A 68 6.89 -12.92 -1.14
C THR A 68 7.09 -12.83 0.37
N ARG A 69 6.08 -13.22 1.17
CA ARG A 69 6.16 -13.26 2.64
C ARG A 69 7.09 -14.40 3.09
N GLY A 70 7.90 -14.11 4.11
CA GLY A 70 8.83 -15.05 4.76
C GLY A 70 9.14 -14.62 6.18
#